data_AF-A0A4R4LQN1-F1
#
_entry.id   AF-A0A4R4LQN1-F1
#
_cell.length_a   1.000
_cell.length_b   1.000
_cell.length_c   1.000
_cell.angle_alpha   90.00
_cell.angle_beta   90.00
_cell.angle_gamma   90.00
#
_symmetry.space_group_name_H-M   'P 1'
#
loop_
_entity.id
_entity.type
_entity.pdbx_description
1 polymer ?
#
loop_
_entity_poly.entity_id
_entity_poly.type
_entity_poly.pdbx_seq_one_letter_code
_entity_poly.pdbx_strand_id
1 'polypeptide(L)'
;MGRESEEGSGELEAGRAFPCPCCGYLTLDSRGNFDICDVCFWEDDGQDEHDADVVRGGPNGALSLTQARRNFAQIGACEPSMLAQRSQAPSAGASSTWSVETTAPNSRGTAVGADDIVR
;
A
#
# COMPACT_ATOMS: atom_id res chain seq x y z
N MET A 1 48.87 -23.90 -18.71
CA MET A 1 47.69 -23.26 -19.33
C MET A 1 46.74 -22.90 -18.21
N GLY A 2 46.49 -21.60 -18.05
CA GLY A 2 45.79 -21.02 -16.90
C GLY A 2 44.34 -21.50 -16.82
N ARG A 3 43.88 -21.72 -15.58
CA ARG A 3 42.47 -21.82 -15.25
C ARG A 3 41.95 -20.40 -15.26
N GLU A 4 41.09 -20.07 -16.20
CA GLU A 4 40.46 -18.76 -16.28
C GLU A 4 39.39 -18.70 -15.19
N SER A 5 39.73 -17.94 -14.15
CA SER A 5 38.90 -17.58 -13.02
C SER A 5 37.72 -16.70 -13.44
N GLU A 6 36.56 -17.01 -12.87
CA GLU A 6 35.70 -16.03 -12.18
C GLU A 6 35.32 -14.76 -12.95
N GLU A 7 34.30 -14.84 -13.79
CA GLU A 7 33.46 -13.68 -14.10
C GLU A 7 32.11 -13.83 -13.39
N GLY A 8 32.13 -13.54 -12.08
CA GLY A 8 30.95 -13.12 -11.36
C GLY A 8 30.57 -11.71 -11.79
N SER A 9 29.77 -11.57 -12.84
CA SER A 9 29.02 -10.36 -13.11
C SER A 9 27.68 -10.49 -12.38
N GLY A 10 27.54 -9.78 -11.27
CA GLY A 10 26.27 -9.65 -10.56
C GLY A 10 25.21 -9.11 -11.51
N GLU A 11 24.33 -9.99 -11.97
CA GLU A 11 23.03 -9.64 -12.50
C GLU A 11 22.38 -8.80 -11.39
N LEU A 12 22.18 -7.51 -11.66
CA LEU A 12 21.27 -6.72 -10.86
C LEU A 12 19.92 -7.38 -11.11
N GLU A 13 19.50 -8.25 -10.19
CA GLU A 13 18.15 -8.82 -10.13
C GLU A 13 17.15 -7.73 -10.53
N ALA A 14 16.68 -7.79 -11.78
CA ALA A 14 15.79 -6.82 -12.39
C ALA A 14 14.36 -7.03 -11.85
N GLY A 15 14.24 -7.12 -10.53
CA GLY A 15 12.98 -7.29 -9.84
C GLY A 15 12.32 -5.93 -9.64
N ARG A 16 11.13 -5.76 -10.23
CA ARG A 16 10.10 -4.80 -9.82
C ARG A 16 10.61 -3.48 -9.25
N ALA A 17 10.97 -2.56 -10.15
CA ALA A 17 11.55 -1.26 -9.79
C ALA A 17 10.55 -0.10 -9.84
N PHE A 18 9.31 -0.34 -10.29
CA PHE A 18 8.33 0.73 -10.51
C PHE A 18 7.22 0.72 -9.45
N PRO A 19 6.84 1.91 -8.93
CA PRO A 19 5.79 2.01 -7.92
C PRO A 19 4.42 1.75 -8.53
N CYS A 20 3.63 0.91 -7.87
CA CYS A 20 2.22 0.75 -8.19
C CYS A 20 1.48 2.08 -8.00
N PRO A 21 0.68 2.55 -8.99
CA PRO A 21 -0.05 3.81 -8.87
C PRO A 21 -1.11 3.79 -7.76
N CYS A 22 -1.55 2.60 -7.33
CA CYS A 22 -2.52 2.42 -6.26
C CYS A 22 -1.88 2.45 -4.86
N CYS A 23 -0.90 1.58 -4.59
CA CYS A 23 -0.34 1.41 -3.23
C CYS A 23 1.07 2.00 -3.03
N GLY A 24 1.75 2.42 -4.10
CA GLY A 24 3.08 3.05 -4.04
C GLY A 24 4.27 2.09 -3.85
N TYR A 25 4.04 0.81 -3.55
CA TYR A 25 5.10 -0.19 -3.46
C TYR A 25 5.75 -0.50 -4.82
N LEU A 26 7.05 -0.78 -4.80
CA LEU A 26 7.81 -1.22 -5.97
C LEU A 26 7.48 -2.67 -6.31
N THR A 27 6.40 -2.85 -7.08
CA THR A 27 5.82 -4.18 -7.37
C THR A 27 5.68 -4.43 -8.87
N LEU A 28 6.06 -3.47 -9.71
CA LEU A 28 5.85 -3.53 -11.16
C LEU A 28 7.19 -3.57 -11.88
N ASP A 29 7.26 -4.34 -12.96
CA ASP A 29 8.46 -4.45 -13.80
C ASP A 29 8.56 -3.26 -14.75
N SER A 30 7.43 -2.66 -15.13
CA SER A 30 7.35 -1.40 -15.86
C SER A 30 6.02 -0.67 -15.60
N ARG A 31 5.90 0.60 -16.02
CA ARG A 31 4.66 1.38 -15.90
C ARG A 31 3.76 1.19 -17.12
N GLY A 32 2.46 1.03 -16.88
CA GLY A 32 1.42 0.97 -17.91
C GLY A 32 1.46 -0.29 -18.78
N ASN A 33 2.05 -1.38 -18.27
CA ASN A 33 2.22 -2.64 -19.00
C ASN A 33 1.26 -3.75 -18.55
N PHE A 34 0.16 -3.39 -17.87
CA PHE A 34 -0.85 -4.32 -17.37
C PHE A 34 -0.30 -5.31 -16.31
N ASP A 35 0.78 -4.93 -15.63
CA ASP A 35 1.32 -5.70 -14.51
C ASP A 35 0.35 -5.62 -13.31
N ILE A 36 0.05 -6.76 -12.68
CA ILE A 36 -0.76 -6.82 -11.46
C ILE A 36 0.13 -6.69 -10.24
N CYS A 37 -0.13 -5.70 -9.41
CA CYS A 37 0.53 -5.51 -8.12
C CYS A 37 0.18 -6.67 -7.17
N ASP A 38 1.18 -7.40 -6.67
CA ASP A 38 0.97 -8.51 -5.73
C ASP A 38 0.63 -8.08 -4.30
N VAL A 39 0.72 -6.77 -4.01
CA VAL A 39 0.38 -6.21 -2.70
C VAL A 39 -1.08 -5.76 -2.64
N CYS A 40 -1.52 -4.96 -3.61
CA CYS A 40 -2.85 -4.38 -3.63
C CYS A 40 -3.77 -4.98 -4.67
N PHE A 41 -3.25 -5.77 -5.62
CA PHE A 41 -3.99 -6.40 -6.72
C PHE A 41 -4.59 -5.44 -7.75
N TRP A 42 -4.10 -4.20 -7.83
CA TRP A 42 -4.39 -3.29 -8.93
C TRP A 42 -3.57 -3.66 -10.18
N GLU A 43 -4.19 -3.65 -11.36
CA GLU A 43 -3.51 -3.75 -12.64
C GLU A 43 -3.05 -2.36 -13.11
N ASP A 44 -1.75 -2.21 -13.43
CA ASP A 44 -1.23 -0.96 -13.99
C ASP A 44 -1.52 -0.83 -15.49
N ASP A 45 -2.72 -0.37 -15.80
CA ASP A 45 -3.20 -0.02 -17.14
C ASP A 45 -2.73 1.38 -17.63
N GLY A 46 -1.80 2.00 -16.89
CA GLY A 46 -1.25 3.31 -17.19
C GLY A 46 -2.12 4.48 -16.72
N GLN A 47 -3.10 4.26 -15.85
CA GLN A 47 -3.76 5.35 -15.14
C GLN A 47 -2.81 6.11 -14.22
N ASP A 48 -2.99 7.43 -14.17
CA ASP A 48 -2.23 8.34 -13.31
C ASP A 48 -3.12 9.43 -12.70
N GLU A 49 -2.53 10.49 -12.15
CA GLU A 49 -3.26 11.58 -11.51
C GLU A 49 -4.26 12.29 -12.42
N HIS A 50 -4.01 12.37 -13.73
CA HIS A 50 -4.85 13.12 -14.67
C HIS A 50 -6.20 12.44 -14.91
N ASP A 51 -6.26 11.12 -14.76
CA ASP A 51 -7.46 10.33 -15.02
C ASP A 51 -7.79 9.36 -13.88
N ALA A 52 -7.29 9.63 -12.68
CA ALA A 52 -7.43 8.76 -11.51
C ALA A 52 -8.90 8.49 -11.12
N ASP A 53 -9.81 9.42 -11.42
CA ASP A 53 -11.24 9.30 -11.13
C ASP A 53 -12.03 8.56 -12.23
N VAL A 54 -11.40 8.27 -13.37
CA VAL A 54 -12.03 7.54 -14.47
C VAL A 54 -12.05 6.04 -14.17
N VAL A 55 -13.19 5.40 -14.42
CA VAL A 55 -13.31 3.94 -14.40
C VAL A 55 -13.03 3.42 -15.80
N ARG A 56 -11.88 2.74 -15.99
CA ARG A 56 -11.49 2.17 -17.29
C ARG A 56 -12.02 0.75 -17.52
N GLY A 57 -12.46 0.04 -16.48
CA GLY A 57 -12.96 -1.32 -16.60
C GLY A 57 -11.86 -2.38 -16.49
N GLY A 58 -12.00 -3.46 -17.26
CA GLY A 58 -11.00 -4.53 -17.34
C GLY A 58 -10.81 -5.27 -16.01
N PRO A 59 -9.59 -5.74 -15.72
CA PRO A 59 -9.24 -6.39 -14.44
C PRO A 59 -9.45 -5.50 -13.21
N ASN A 60 -9.41 -4.18 -13.37
CA ASN A 60 -9.73 -3.23 -12.30
C ASN A 60 -11.25 -3.07 -12.05
N GLY A 61 -12.10 -3.68 -12.90
CA GLY A 61 -13.54 -3.76 -12.69
C GLY A 61 -14.23 -2.40 -12.69
N ALA A 62 -15.08 -2.15 -11.70
CA ALA A 62 -15.82 -0.89 -11.57
C ALA A 62 -15.06 0.20 -10.77
N LEU A 63 -13.79 -0.04 -10.45
CA LEU A 63 -13.00 0.88 -9.63
C LEU A 63 -12.26 1.89 -10.49
N SER A 64 -12.19 3.12 -9.99
CA SER A 64 -11.22 4.11 -10.43
C SER A 64 -9.95 4.00 -9.59
N LEU A 65 -8.82 4.50 -10.09
CA LEU A 65 -7.56 4.54 -9.34
C LEU A 65 -7.71 5.30 -8.01
N THR A 66 -8.49 6.39 -7.97
CA THR A 66 -8.83 7.10 -6.74
C THR A 66 -9.53 6.20 -5.73
N GLN A 67 -10.51 5.40 -6.17
CA GLN A 67 -11.22 4.50 -5.27
C GLN A 67 -10.31 3.37 -4.79
N ALA A 68 -9.47 2.81 -5.66
CA ALA A 68 -8.50 1.79 -5.30
C ALA A 68 -7.48 2.29 -4.26
N ARG A 69 -6.95 3.52 -4.42
CA ARG A 69 -6.07 4.17 -3.43
C ARG A 69 -6.75 4.29 -2.06
N ARG A 70 -8.03 4.71 -2.03
CA ARG A 70 -8.82 4.79 -0.78
C ARG A 70 -9.03 3.42 -0.15
N ASN A 71 -9.39 2.42 -0.95
CA ASN A 71 -9.56 1.05 -0.48
C ASN A 71 -8.24 0.53 0.09
N PHE A 72 -7.12 0.74 -0.60
CA PHE A 72 -5.82 0.31 -0.12
C PHE A 72 -5.47 0.95 1.23
N ALA A 73 -5.73 2.25 1.41
CA ALA A 73 -5.52 2.92 2.69
C ALA A 73 -6.40 2.37 3.84
N GLN A 74 -7.60 1.86 3.54
CA GLN A 74 -8.55 1.36 4.54
C GLN A 74 -8.39 -0.13 4.86
N ILE A 75 -8.20 -0.95 3.82
CA ILE A 75 -8.27 -2.42 3.91
C ILE A 75 -6.99 -3.10 3.40
N GLY A 76 -6.06 -2.35 2.80
CA GLY A 76 -4.79 -2.89 2.32
C GLY A 76 -4.90 -3.72 1.04
N ALA A 77 -5.95 -3.54 0.26
CA ALA A 77 -6.17 -4.08 -1.08
C ALA A 77 -6.95 -3.08 -1.93
N CYS A 78 -6.86 -3.16 -3.26
CA CYS A 78 -7.59 -2.26 -4.17
C CYS A 78 -9.11 -2.51 -4.13
N GLU A 79 -9.55 -3.73 -3.81
CA GLU A 79 -10.94 -4.14 -3.68
C GLU A 79 -11.13 -5.07 -2.46
N PRO A 80 -12.26 -5.00 -1.73
CA PRO A 80 -12.56 -5.90 -0.61
C PRO A 80 -12.51 -7.40 -0.96
N SER A 81 -12.87 -7.77 -2.18
CA SER A 81 -12.85 -9.16 -2.66
C SER A 81 -11.43 -9.77 -2.65
N MET A 82 -10.40 -8.94 -2.81
CA MET A 82 -9.00 -9.36 -2.93
C MET A 82 -8.33 -9.59 -1.57
N LEU A 83 -9.02 -9.33 -0.46
CA LEU A 83 -8.51 -9.58 0.88
C LEU A 83 -8.12 -11.04 1.12
N ALA A 84 -8.84 -11.99 0.50
CA ALA A 84 -8.54 -13.41 0.62
C ALA A 84 -7.20 -13.81 -0.03
N GLN A 85 -6.67 -13.01 -0.96
CA GLN A 85 -5.45 -13.31 -1.71
C GLN A 85 -4.18 -12.76 -1.03
N ARG A 86 -4.34 -11.97 0.03
CA ARG A 86 -3.22 -11.35 0.76
C ARG A 86 -2.34 -12.41 1.41
N SER A 87 -1.11 -12.55 0.90
CA SER A 87 -0.08 -13.45 1.46
C SER A 87 0.79 -12.76 2.54
N GLN A 88 0.46 -11.52 2.93
CA GLN A 88 1.25 -10.50 3.65
C GLN A 88 1.98 -9.56 2.68
N ALA A 89 1.77 -8.25 2.84
CA ALA A 89 2.52 -7.24 2.09
C ALA A 89 4.00 -7.28 2.50
N PRO A 90 4.97 -7.05 1.59
CA PRO A 90 6.35 -6.83 1.99
C PRO A 90 6.33 -5.65 2.96
N SER A 91 6.92 -5.82 4.14
CA SER A 91 7.05 -4.73 5.09
C SER A 91 7.68 -3.57 4.36
N ALA A 92 6.93 -2.49 4.16
CA ALA A 92 7.49 -1.20 3.78
C ALA A 92 8.73 -1.02 4.67
N GLY A 93 9.89 -0.75 4.07
CA GLY A 93 11.03 -0.25 4.79
C GLY A 93 10.68 1.12 5.36
N ALA A 94 9.85 1.15 6.40
CA ALA A 94 9.66 2.28 7.26
C ALA A 94 10.98 2.42 8.00
N SER A 95 11.83 3.31 7.49
CA SER A 95 12.99 3.79 8.23
C SER A 95 12.47 4.45 9.51
N SER A 96 12.43 3.66 10.58
CA SER A 96 12.16 4.10 11.94
C SER A 96 13.18 5.13 12.38
N THR A 97 12.81 6.40 12.27
CA THR A 97 13.07 7.47 13.25
C THR A 97 11.86 8.39 13.04
N TRP A 98 11.14 8.88 14.05
CA TRP A 98 11.59 9.68 15.17
C TRP A 98 10.66 9.43 16.38
N SER A 99 11.25 9.14 17.55
CA SER A 99 10.53 9.13 18.82
C SER A 99 10.10 10.56 19.17
N VAL A 100 8.80 10.77 19.37
CA VAL A 100 8.35 11.81 20.30
C VAL A 100 7.71 11.10 21.49
N GLU A 101 8.48 11.06 22.58
CA GLU A 101 7.96 10.76 23.90
C GLU A 101 7.01 11.91 24.28
N THR A 102 5.71 11.64 24.31
CA THR A 102 4.76 12.54 24.95
C THR A 102 4.20 11.82 26.17
N THR A 103 4.80 12.13 27.32
CA THR A 103 4.32 11.74 28.64
C THR A 103 2.84 12.11 28.81
N ALA A 104 1.99 11.13 29.12
CA ALA A 104 0.63 11.37 29.58
C ALA A 104 0.64 11.82 31.05
N PRO A 105 -0.06 12.91 31.43
CA PRO A 105 -0.42 13.11 32.82
C PRO A 105 -1.73 12.37 33.13
N ASN A 106 -1.63 11.33 33.96
CA ASN A 106 -2.77 10.79 34.70
C ASN A 106 -3.13 11.75 35.83
N SER A 107 -4.38 12.23 35.86
CA SER A 107 -5.00 12.68 37.10
C SER A 107 -6.51 12.51 37.05
N ARG A 108 -6.96 11.38 37.62
CA ARG A 108 -8.13 11.22 38.51
C ARG A 108 -9.10 12.42 38.59
N GLY A 109 -10.32 12.21 38.11
CA GLY A 109 -11.50 13.00 38.46
C GLY A 109 -12.66 12.05 38.74
N THR A 110 -13.11 12.02 39.99
CA THR A 110 -14.14 11.16 40.58
C THR A 110 -15.54 11.42 40.04
N ALA A 111 -16.34 10.35 39.97
CA ALA A 111 -17.77 10.38 39.74
C ALA A 111 -18.55 11.05 40.89
N VAL A 112 -19.52 11.89 40.53
CA VAL A 112 -20.83 12.11 41.17
C VAL A 112 -21.76 12.49 40.00
N GLY A 113 -22.89 11.87 39.72
CA GLY A 113 -24.02 11.57 40.59
C GLY A 113 -25.23 12.17 39.87
N ALA A 114 -26.15 11.32 39.42
CA ALA A 114 -27.40 11.72 38.76
C ALA A 114 -28.26 12.56 39.70
N ASP A 115 -28.96 13.58 39.17
CA ASP A 115 -30.28 13.96 39.70
C ASP A 115 -31.13 14.68 38.64
N ASP A 116 -32.35 14.18 38.60
CA ASP A 116 -33.52 14.46 37.79
C ASP A 116 -34.21 15.73 38.30
N ILE A 117 -34.43 16.75 37.46
CA ILE A 117 -35.45 17.78 37.72
C ILE A 117 -36.13 18.21 36.42
N VAL A 118 -37.32 17.65 36.21
CA VAL A 118 -38.44 18.23 35.45
C VAL A 118 -38.75 19.66 35.94
N ARG A 119 -38.92 20.61 35.01
CA ARG A 119 -39.96 21.65 35.03
C ARG A 119 -40.13 22.31 33.67
#